data_AF-A0A920MQK6-F1
#
_entry.id   AF-A0A920MQK6-F1
#
_cell.length_a   1.000
_cell.length_b   1.000
_cell.length_c   1.000
_cell.angle_alpha   90.00
_cell.angle_beta   90.00
_cell.angle_gamma   90.00
#
_symmetry.space_group_name_H-M   'P 1'
#
loop_
_entity.id
_entity.type
_entity.pdbx_description
1 polymer ?
#
loop_
_entity_poly.entity_id
_entity_poly.type
_entity_poly.pdbx_seq_one_letter_code
_entity_poly.pdbx_strand_id
1 'polypeptide(L)' 'MAMKDSGIQSFLEIGPGKVLQGLNKRIDRSLKCSGIESLHQLENFFV' A
#
# COMPACT_ATOMS: atom_id res chain seq x y z
N MET A 1 -7.49 14.11 -0.53
CA MET A 1 -6.25 13.52 -1.11
C MET A 1 -6.63 12.99 -2.47
N ALA A 2 -6.10 13.53 -3.57
CA ALA A 2 -6.63 13.31 -4.92
C ALA A 2 -6.91 11.83 -5.27
N MET A 3 -6.01 10.92 -4.89
CA MET A 3 -6.19 9.47 -5.12
C MET A 3 -7.34 8.86 -4.30
N LYS A 4 -7.44 9.18 -3.00
CA LYS A 4 -8.55 8.75 -2.14
C LYS A 4 -9.88 9.33 -2.63
N ASP A 5 -9.87 10.60 -3.00
CA ASP A 5 -11.04 11.33 -3.48
C ASP A 5 -11.51 10.77 -4.85
N SER A 6 -10.63 10.09 -5.58
CA SER A 6 -10.93 9.35 -6.81
C SER A 6 -11.45 7.91 -6.56
N GLY A 7 -11.73 7.54 -5.30
CA GLY A 7 -12.31 6.25 -4.94
C GLY A 7 -11.30 5.12 -4.68
N ILE A 8 -10.00 5.41 -4.63
CA ILE A 8 -9.00 4.39 -4.25
C ILE A 8 -9.13 4.03 -2.78
N GLN A 9 -9.29 2.74 -2.49
CA GLN A 9 -9.56 2.23 -1.13
C GLN A 9 -8.34 1.56 -0.48
N SER A 10 -7.37 1.13 -1.30
CA SER A 10 -6.16 0.44 -0.84
C SER A 10 -4.95 0.83 -1.68
N PHE A 11 -3.79 0.76 -1.06
CA PHE A 11 -2.48 1.03 -1.66
C PHE A 11 -1.59 -0.19 -1.51
N LEU A 12 -0.87 -0.53 -2.58
CA LEU A 12 0.11 -1.61 -2.61
C LEU A 12 1.48 -1.02 -2.96
N GLU A 13 2.43 -1.08 -2.03
CA GLU A 13 3.83 -0.70 -2.27
C GLU A 13 4.56 -1.90 -2.87
N ILE A 14 5.20 -1.72 -4.03
CA ILE A 14 5.99 -2.76 -4.70
C ILE A 14 7.44 -2.34 -4.63
N GLY A 15 8.27 -3.12 -3.95
CA GLY A 15 9.68 -2.82 -3.72
C GLY A 15 10.09 -3.04 -2.26
N PRO A 16 11.39 -3.03 -1.96
CA PRO A 16 11.90 -3.30 -0.62
C PRO A 16 11.56 -2.18 0.37
N GLY A 17 11.22 -2.55 1.60
CA GLY A 17 10.88 -1.61 2.67
C GLY A 17 9.42 -1.17 2.70
N LYS A 18 9.13 -0.13 3.49
CA LYS A 18 7.75 0.30 3.85
C LYS A 18 7.61 1.82 3.91
N VAL A 19 8.36 2.54 3.08
CA VAL A 19 8.44 4.00 3.16
C VAL A 19 7.11 4.62 2.74
N LEU A 20 6.57 4.21 1.58
CA LEU A 20 5.31 4.76 1.08
C LEU A 20 4.13 4.32 1.95
N GLN A 21 4.12 3.09 2.45
CA GLN A 21 3.17 2.64 3.46
C GLN A 21 3.18 3.54 4.71
N GLY A 22 4.38 3.84 5.22
CA GLY A 22 4.54 4.74 6.38
C GLY A 22 4.06 6.16 6.11
N LEU A 23 4.39 6.72 4.94
CA LEU A 23 3.93 8.05 4.53
C LEU A 23 2.40 8.09 4.37
N ASN A 24 1.80 7.12 3.67
CA ASN A 24 0.35 7.02 3.53
C ASN A 24 -0.36 6.94 4.88
N LYS A 25 0.16 6.15 5.82
CA LYS A 25 -0.40 6.05 7.18
C LYS A 25 -0.24 7.33 8.02
N ARG A 26 0.78 8.14 7.77
CA ARG A 26 0.94 9.46 8.41
C ARG A 26 -0.02 10.49 7.82
N ILE A 27 -0.27 10.43 6.50
CA ILE A 27 -1.26 11.27 5.82
C ILE A 27 -2.67 10.90 6.30
N ASP A 28 -3.01 9.61 6.31
CA ASP A 28 -4.30 9.12 6.75
C ASP A 28 -4.20 7.67 7.27
N ARG A 29 -4.42 7.51 8.58
CA ARG A 29 -4.36 6.20 9.27
C ARG A 29 -5.41 5.21 8.78
N SER A 30 -6.54 5.69 8.24
CA SER A 30 -7.65 4.86 7.78
C SER A 30 -7.36 4.13 6.47
N LEU A 31 -6.35 4.57 5.71
CA LEU A 31 -6.00 3.97 4.42
C LEU A 31 -5.48 2.54 4.59
N LYS A 32 -6.00 1.60 3.80
CA LYS A 32 -5.46 0.24 3.73
C LYS A 32 -4.18 0.28 2.90
N CYS A 33 -3.06 -0.14 3.49
CA CYS A 33 -1.76 -0.17 2.82
C CYS A 33 -1.11 -1.53 3.03
N SER A 34 -0.56 -2.11 1.97
CA SER A 34 0.18 -3.38 1.97
C SER A 34 1.45 -3.24 1.14
N GLY A 35 2.39 -4.18 1.27
CA GLY A 35 3.65 -4.16 0.52
C GLY A 35 4.06 -5.55 0.01
N ILE A 36 4.73 -5.58 -1.13
CA ILE A 36 5.32 -6.77 -1.75
C ILE A 36 6.80 -6.47 -2.00
N GLU A 37 7.66 -7.20 -1.29
CA GLU A 37 9.12 -6.99 -1.32
C GLU A 37 9.86 -8.17 -1.97
N SER A 38 9.17 -9.28 -2.24
CA SER A 38 9.75 -10.49 -2.86
C SER A 38 8.75 -11.22 -3.74
N LEU A 39 9.26 -12.05 -4.65
CA LEU A 39 8.44 -12.93 -5.50
C LEU A 39 7.57 -13.88 -4.67
N HIS A 40 8.10 -14.41 -3.56
CA HIS A 40 7.33 -15.27 -2.68
C HIS A 40 6.10 -14.58 -2.08
N GLN A 41 6.21 -13.30 -1.69
CA GLN A 41 5.06 -12.53 -1.21
C GLN A 41 4.05 -12.26 -2.32
N LEU A 42 4.54 -12.02 -3.54
CA LEU A 42 3.69 -11.84 -4.72
C LEU A 42 2.86 -13.09 -5.02
N GLU A 43 3.48 -14.28 -4.97
CA GLU A 43 2.80 -15.57 -5.18
C GLU A 43 1.70 -15.85 -4.16
N ASN A 44 1.81 -15.27 -2.95
CA ASN A 44 0.85 -15.44 -1.86
C ASN A 44 -0.09 -14.24 -1.68
N PHE A 45 -0.11 -13.30 -2.63
CA PHE A 45 -0.98 -12.12 -2.57
C PHE A 45 -2.28 -12.39 -3.33
N PHE A 46 -3.40 -12.47 -2.59
CA PHE A 46 -4.74 -12.64 -3.15
C PHE A 46 -5.55 -11.33 -3.01
N VAL A 47 -6.18 -10.89 -4.10
CA VAL A 47 -6.99 -9.66 -4.20
C VAL A 47 -8.47 -10.00 -4.19
#